data_AF-A0A6V7HSI8-F1
#
_entry.id   AF-A0A6V7HSI8-F1
#
_cell.length_a   1.000
_cell.length_b   1.000
_cell.length_c   1.000
_cell.angle_alpha   90.00
_cell.angle_beta   90.00
_cell.angle_gamma   90.00
#
_symmetry.space_group_name_H-M   'P 1'
#
loop_
_entity.id
_entity.type
_entity.pdbx_description
1 polymer ?
#
loop_
_entity_poly.entity_id
_entity_poly.type
_entity_poly.pdbx_seq_one_letter_code
_entity_poly.pdbx_strand_id
1 'polypeptide(L)' 'GYTPIDMFRVAEEFYLSLNLSALPPEFWAGSIIADPGDRPLICQASAWDFCNRLDY' A
#
# COMPACT_ATOMS: atom_id res chain seq x y z
N GLY A 1 -2.69 -5.68 -19.10
CA GLY A 1 -1.69 -6.06 -18.09
C GLY A 1 -2.03 -5.35 -16.79
N TYR A 2 -1.64 -5.90 -15.65
CA TYR A 2 -1.86 -5.26 -14.35
C TYR A 2 -0.83 -4.14 -14.12
N THR A 3 -1.26 -3.05 -13.50
CA THR A 3 -0.37 -2.05 -12.90
C THR A 3 -0.05 -2.43 -11.44
N PRO A 4 1.03 -1.91 -10.84
CA PRO A 4 1.29 -2.10 -9.42
C PRO A 4 0.09 -1.72 -8.53
N ILE A 5 -0.65 -0.67 -8.87
CA ILE A 5 -1.87 -0.26 -8.17
C ILE A 5 -2.95 -1.34 -8.28
N ASP A 6 -3.14 -1.93 -9.46
CA ASP A 6 -4.14 -2.99 -9.64
C ASP A 6 -3.81 -4.21 -8.78
N MET A 7 -2.52 -4.55 -8.61
CA MET A 7 -2.10 -5.65 -7.75
C MET A 7 -2.48 -5.42 -6.28
N PHE A 8 -2.28 -4.20 -5.77
CA PHE A 8 -2.67 -3.85 -4.39
C PHE A 8 -4.20 -3.82 -4.21
N ARG A 9 -4.96 -3.38 -5.22
CA ARG A 9 -6.43 -3.42 -5.18
C ARG A 9 -6.97 -4.86 -5.14
N VAL A 10 -6.41 -5.76 -5.94
CA VAL A 10 -6.77 -7.18 -5.88
C VAL A 10 -6.47 -7.78 -4.51
N ALA A 11 -5.35 -7.39 -3.88
CA ALA A 11 -5.04 -7.80 -2.52
C ALA A 11 -6.06 -7.26 -1.52
N GLU A 12 -6.41 -5.97 -1.58
CA GLU A 12 -7.44 -5.35 -0.73
C GLU A 12 -8.79 -6.05 -0.87
N GLU A 13 -9.24 -6.34 -2.09
CA GLU A 13 -10.48 -7.10 -2.36
C GLU A 13 -10.47 -8.47 -1.68
N PHE A 14 -9.33 -9.15 -1.67
CA PHE A 14 -9.18 -10.42 -0.95
C PHE A 14 -9.34 -10.24 0.57
N TYR A 15 -8.70 -9.23 1.17
CA TYR A 15 -8.85 -8.96 2.61
C TYR A 15 -10.29 -8.59 2.97
N LEU A 16 -10.96 -7.79 2.14
CA LEU A 16 -12.37 -7.44 2.31
C LEU A 16 -13.29 -8.65 2.20
N SER A 17 -12.99 -9.61 1.33
CA SER A 17 -13.76 -10.85 1.20
C SER A 17 -13.75 -11.69 2.48
N LEU A 18 -12.74 -11.52 3.32
CA LEU A 18 -12.58 -12.13 4.64
C LEU A 18 -13.19 -11.29 5.77
N ASN A 19 -13.90 -10.21 5.46
CA ASN A 19 -14.48 -9.26 6.41
C ASN A 19 -13.41 -8.57 7.29
N LEU A 20 -12.21 -8.35 6.72
CA LEU A 20 -11.15 -7.54 7.32
C LEU A 20 -11.27 -6.07 6.86
N SER A 21 -10.48 -5.20 7.47
CA SER A 21 -10.53 -3.76 7.19
C SER A 21 -9.96 -3.41 5.81
N ALA A 22 -10.54 -2.40 5.16
CA ALA A 22 -9.95 -1.76 3.99
C ALA A 22 -8.67 -1.01 4.35
N LEU A 23 -7.82 -0.74 3.36
CA LEU A 23 -6.67 0.13 3.54
C LEU A 23 -7.15 1.59 3.68
N PRO A 24 -6.62 2.35 4.66
CA PRO A 24 -7.06 3.72 4.89
C PRO A 24 -6.68 4.65 3.71
N PRO A 25 -7.37 5.79 3.52
CA PRO A 25 -7.00 6.77 2.49
C PRO A 25 -5.54 7.22 2.54
N GLU A 26 -4.99 7.30 3.75
CA GLU A 26 -3.60 7.63 4.05
C GLU A 26 -2.62 6.65 3.41
N PHE A 27 -2.95 5.35 3.41
CA PHE A 27 -2.14 4.32 2.74
C PHE A 27 -1.98 4.64 1.25
N TRP A 28 -3.07 4.98 0.56
CA TRP A 28 -3.04 5.27 -0.88
C TRP A 28 -2.36 6.60 -1.21
N ALA A 29 -2.41 7.57 -0.30
CA ALA A 29 -1.77 8.86 -0.46
C ALA A 29 -0.27 8.84 -0.12
N GLY A 30 0.15 8.02 0.85
CA GLY A 30 1.50 7.99 1.40
C GLY A 30 2.40 6.85 0.89
N SER A 31 1.83 5.76 0.37
CA SER A 31 2.61 4.59 -0.04
C SER A 31 3.42 4.81 -1.32
N ILE A 32 4.63 4.24 -1.33
CA ILE A 32 5.45 4.11 -2.54
C ILE A 32 5.21 2.72 -3.13
N ILE A 33 4.27 2.63 -4.06
CA ILE A 33 3.86 1.36 -4.70
C ILE A 33 4.73 1.03 -5.93
N ALA A 34 5.32 2.05 -6.54
CA ALA A 34 6.26 1.93 -7.66
C ALA A 34 7.41 2.93 -7.48
N ASP A 35 8.56 2.63 -8.08
CA ASP A 35 9.72 3.53 -8.04
C ASP A 35 9.41 4.85 -8.76
N PRO A 36 9.46 6.01 -8.07
CA PRO A 36 9.22 7.31 -8.68
C PRO A 36 10.37 7.79 -9.58
N GLY A 37 11.58 7.23 -9.45
CA GLY A 37 12.75 7.57 -10.28
C GLY A 37 13.36 8.96 -10.03
N ASP A 38 12.89 9.70 -9.02
CA ASP A 38 13.33 11.05 -8.68
C ASP A 38 14.31 11.13 -7.50
N ARG A 39 14.54 10.01 -6.80
CA ARG A 39 15.37 9.92 -5.59
C ARG A 39 15.91 8.50 -5.38
N PRO A 40 16.98 8.30 -4.58
CA PRO A 40 17.40 6.96 -4.17
C PRO A 40 16.39 6.34 -3.18
N LEU A 41 16.09 5.04 -3.33
CA LEU A 41 15.20 4.28 -2.44
C LEU A 41 15.84 2.96 -2.01
N ILE A 42 15.36 2.43 -0.88
CA ILE A 42 15.58 1.03 -0.49
C ILE A 42 14.43 0.22 -1.10
N CYS A 43 14.66 -0.47 -2.21
CA CYS A 43 13.61 -1.16 -2.97
C CYS A 43 13.12 -2.47 -2.35
N GLN A 44 13.69 -2.91 -1.23
CA GLN A 44 13.22 -4.10 -0.54
C GLN A 44 11.83 -3.83 0.05
N ALA A 45 10.85 -4.67 -0.33
CA ALA A 45 9.48 -4.54 0.15
C ALA A 45 9.44 -4.53 1.69
N SER A 46 8.69 -3.59 2.24
CA SER A 46 8.48 -3.39 3.67
C SER A 46 7.08 -2.81 3.91
N ALA A 47 6.55 -3.01 5.11
CA ALA A 47 5.31 -2.42 5.58
C ALA A 47 5.61 -1.63 6.86
N TRP A 48 4.95 -0.49 7.04
CA TRP A 48 5.31 0.52 8.04
C TRP A 48 4.08 0.95 8.84
N ASP A 49 4.20 0.89 10.16
CA ASP A 49 3.26 1.51 11.10
C ASP A 49 3.89 2.79 11.64
N PHE A 50 3.22 3.93 11.47
CA PHE A 50 3.69 5.24 11.95
C PHE A 50 3.35 5.48 13.43
N CYS A 51 2.80 4.49 14.12
CA CYS A 51 2.47 4.50 15.55
C CYS A 51 1.49 5.62 15.96
N ASN A 52 0.69 6.14 15.03
CA ASN A 52 -0.24 7.25 15.25
C ASN A 52 -1.73 6.84 15.16
N ARG A 53 -2.01 5.56 14.85
CA ARG A 53 -3.36 4.99 14.64
C ARG A 53 -4.14 5.54 13.44
N LEU A 54 -3.48 6.32 12.58
CA LEU A 54 -4.04 6.89 11.36
C LEU A 54 -3.34 6.33 10.11
N ASP A 55 -2.05 6.08 10.21
CA ASP A 55 -1.16 5.68 9.12
C ASP A 55 -0.44 4.38 9.50
N TYR A 56 -1.00 3.25 9.06
CA TYR A 56 -0.54 1.89 9.32
C TYR A 56 -0.89 0.93 8.16
#